data_AF-A0A936XJN8-F1
#
_entry.id   AF-A0A936XJN8-F1
#
_cell.length_a   1.000
_cell.length_b   1.000
_cell.length_c   1.000
_cell.angle_alpha   90.00
_cell.angle_beta   90.00
_cell.angle_gamma   90.00
#
_symmetry.space_group_name_H-M   'P 1'
#
loop_
_entity.id
_entity.type
_entity.pdbx_description
1 polymer ?
#
loop_
_entity_poly.entity_id
_entity_poly.type
_entity_poly.pdbx_seq_one_letter_code
_entity_poly.pdbx_strand_id
1 'polypeptide(L)'
;MNQTTAGGWTVSNGGARGQYNNISFVISISTYTSGDVTYAIVAVLNDSKFLPDVNAFIASVIPDTRKFNRLNNNPSNHLQTGISKPTTRFDDGWLSSALSEYVQATRNSTEIRLYYINSQLDDAKSNMIDAPEYYWSQYVAPNFNIPRPEKWSGVLYPVIYYMEGSGTDKKTGKSCFVALKIVYEGGARPILVITPDERTFRQQFTHPNDLDRMQVCNKFAVTLKDVTGTWKGSGGGGVEYYNAYTGQYAGASTISVSDEFTFNANGNYSSTYRSASTNNGGASFGGQDFSGKFSVSDWTLTATNRYRGKTTTFNAQLIAVRGGYLLYLSDRDNPSMKYTLFKSK
;
A
#
# COMPACT_ATOMS: atom_id res chain seq x y z
N MET A 1 7.31 -34.28 -21.70
CA MET A 1 6.05 -33.75 -21.16
C MET A 1 4.99 -33.93 -22.23
N ASN A 2 3.87 -34.58 -21.90
CA ASN A 2 2.73 -34.66 -22.80
C ASN A 2 1.77 -33.52 -22.44
N GLN A 3 1.47 -32.65 -23.40
CA GLN A 3 0.47 -31.61 -23.26
C GLN A 3 -0.86 -32.11 -23.84
N THR A 4 -1.92 -32.01 -23.06
CA THR A 4 -3.28 -32.33 -23.50
C THR A 4 -4.23 -31.21 -23.09
N THR A 5 -5.31 -31.04 -23.85
CA THR A 5 -6.38 -30.09 -23.55
C THR A 5 -7.56 -30.81 -22.92
N ALA A 6 -7.99 -30.36 -21.73
CA ALA A 6 -9.16 -30.88 -21.04
C ALA A 6 -10.04 -29.70 -20.58
N GLY A 7 -11.27 -29.62 -21.06
CA GLY A 7 -12.25 -28.61 -20.61
C GLY A 7 -11.80 -27.15 -20.78
N GLY A 8 -10.95 -26.84 -21.77
CA GLY A 8 -10.41 -25.49 -21.98
C GLY A 8 -9.14 -25.15 -21.18
N TRP A 9 -8.56 -26.13 -20.47
CA TRP A 9 -7.29 -26.01 -19.77
C TRP A 9 -6.16 -26.72 -20.53
N THR A 10 -5.00 -26.09 -20.60
CA THR A 10 -3.75 -26.72 -21.01
C THR A 10 -3.19 -27.49 -19.82
N VAL A 11 -3.01 -28.79 -19.98
CA VAL A 11 -2.51 -29.67 -18.92
C VAL A 11 -1.10 -30.14 -19.25
N SER A 12 -0.16 -29.98 -18.31
CA SER A 12 1.20 -30.51 -18.39
C SER A 12 1.46 -31.48 -17.24
N ASN A 13 1.85 -32.71 -17.58
CA ASN A 13 2.08 -33.77 -16.61
C ASN A 13 3.57 -34.12 -16.51
N GLY A 14 4.04 -34.31 -15.27
CA GLY A 14 5.35 -34.83 -14.93
C GLY A 14 5.27 -35.83 -13.79
N GLY A 15 6.20 -36.77 -13.72
CA GLY A 15 6.26 -37.70 -12.61
C GLY A 15 7.67 -38.24 -12.40
N ALA A 16 7.96 -38.62 -11.16
CA ALA A 16 9.23 -39.19 -10.75
C ALA A 16 8.99 -40.32 -9.75
N ARG A 17 9.93 -41.27 -9.69
CA ARG A 17 9.94 -42.32 -8.66
C ARG A 17 10.93 -41.91 -7.57
N GLY A 18 10.59 -42.22 -6.32
CA GLY A 18 11.45 -42.01 -5.16
C GLY A 18 11.37 -43.19 -4.20
N GLN A 19 12.27 -43.20 -3.22
CA GLN A 19 12.27 -44.19 -2.15
C GLN A 19 12.56 -43.50 -0.82
N TYR A 20 11.79 -43.82 0.21
CA TYR A 20 11.99 -43.31 1.57
C TYR A 20 11.72 -44.44 2.57
N ASN A 21 12.65 -44.68 3.50
CA ASN A 21 12.56 -45.79 4.47
C ASN A 21 12.23 -47.15 3.83
N ASN A 22 12.94 -47.50 2.75
CA ASN A 22 12.71 -48.70 1.93
C ASN A 22 11.33 -48.80 1.23
N ILE A 23 10.49 -47.78 1.27
CA ILE A 23 9.20 -47.74 0.58
C ILE A 23 9.37 -46.97 -0.73
N SER A 24 9.10 -47.63 -1.86
CA SER A 24 9.06 -46.99 -3.17
C SER A 24 7.76 -46.20 -3.35
N PHE A 25 7.86 -45.01 -3.94
CA PHE A 25 6.70 -44.19 -4.26
C PHE A 25 6.87 -43.49 -5.61
N VAL A 26 5.75 -43.01 -6.14
CA VAL A 26 5.67 -42.15 -7.32
C VAL A 26 5.16 -40.78 -6.87
N ILE A 27 5.84 -39.72 -7.30
CA ILE A 27 5.32 -38.36 -7.28
C ILE A 27 4.80 -38.07 -8.68
N SER A 28 3.55 -37.63 -8.81
CA SER A 28 3.01 -37.06 -10.04
C SER A 28 2.63 -35.60 -9.81
N ILE A 29 2.88 -34.76 -10.81
CA ILE A 29 2.52 -33.35 -10.84
C ILE A 29 1.72 -33.14 -12.13
N SER A 30 0.49 -32.65 -11.97
CA SER A 30 -0.36 -32.22 -13.08
C SER A 30 -0.59 -30.73 -12.95
N THR A 31 -0.05 -29.95 -13.90
CA THR A 31 -0.21 -28.49 -13.94
C THR A 31 -1.31 -28.15 -14.93
N TYR A 32 -2.28 -27.36 -14.50
CA TYR A 32 -3.42 -26.91 -15.29
C TYR A 32 -3.31 -25.40 -15.47
N THR A 33 -3.31 -24.95 -16.73
CA THR A 33 -3.22 -23.54 -17.09
C THR A 33 -4.37 -23.16 -18.01
N SER A 34 -5.09 -22.09 -17.69
CA SER A 34 -6.09 -21.47 -18.58
C SER A 34 -6.11 -19.97 -18.33
N GLY A 35 -5.74 -19.19 -19.35
CA GLY A 35 -5.49 -17.76 -19.19
C GLY A 35 -4.40 -17.48 -18.15
N ASP A 36 -4.73 -16.65 -17.15
CA ASP A 36 -3.79 -16.24 -16.08
C ASP A 36 -3.87 -17.15 -14.84
N VAL A 37 -4.79 -18.12 -14.82
CA VAL A 37 -4.92 -19.06 -13.71
C VAL A 37 -4.05 -20.27 -14.00
N THR A 38 -3.12 -20.55 -13.09
CA THR A 38 -2.34 -21.78 -13.08
C THR A 38 -2.42 -22.41 -11.70
N TYR A 39 -2.73 -23.70 -11.66
CA TYR A 39 -2.66 -24.50 -10.45
C TYR A 39 -2.02 -25.85 -10.74
N ALA A 40 -1.46 -26.48 -9.72
CA ALA A 40 -0.90 -27.81 -9.82
C ALA A 40 -1.54 -28.74 -8.78
N ILE A 41 -1.81 -29.97 -9.20
CA ILE A 41 -2.17 -31.06 -8.31
C ILE A 41 -0.97 -31.99 -8.22
N VAL A 42 -0.50 -32.21 -7.00
CA VAL A 42 0.61 -33.10 -6.70
C VAL A 42 0.08 -34.31 -5.93
N ALA A 43 0.35 -35.51 -6.42
CA ALA A 43 0.02 -36.74 -5.73
C ALA A 43 1.29 -37.55 -5.44
N VAL A 44 1.37 -38.12 -4.24
CA VAL A 44 2.43 -39.03 -3.83
C VAL A 44 1.80 -40.35 -3.46
N LEU A 45 2.17 -41.42 -4.16
CA LEU A 45 1.52 -42.72 -4.05
C LEU A 45 2.59 -43.80 -3.92
N ASN A 46 2.45 -44.68 -2.94
CA ASN A 46 3.27 -45.89 -2.81
C ASN A 46 2.60 -47.14 -3.41
N ASP A 47 1.34 -47.01 -3.85
CA ASP A 47 0.53 -48.10 -4.38
C ASP A 47 -0.44 -47.56 -5.44
N SER A 48 -0.53 -48.26 -6.58
CA SER A 48 -1.42 -47.92 -7.69
C SER A 48 -2.91 -48.00 -7.36
N LYS A 49 -3.30 -48.72 -6.28
CA LYS A 49 -4.72 -48.84 -5.88
C LYS A 49 -5.39 -47.51 -5.51
N PHE A 50 -4.59 -46.49 -5.19
CA PHE A 50 -5.06 -45.15 -4.82
C PHE A 50 -5.25 -44.22 -6.04
N LEU A 51 -4.89 -44.67 -7.25
CA LEU A 51 -5.08 -43.89 -8.48
C LEU A 51 -6.54 -43.49 -8.73
N PRO A 52 -7.56 -44.34 -8.49
CA PRO A 52 -8.96 -43.94 -8.60
C PRO A 52 -9.33 -42.78 -7.67
N ASP A 53 -8.84 -42.77 -6.44
CA ASP A 53 -9.11 -41.71 -5.47
C ASP A 53 -8.43 -40.39 -5.88
N VAL A 54 -7.21 -40.46 -6.42
CA VAL A 54 -6.53 -39.29 -6.99
C VAL A 54 -7.30 -38.73 -8.18
N ASN A 55 -7.82 -39.58 -9.06
CA ASN A 55 -8.63 -39.15 -10.20
C ASN A 55 -9.95 -38.51 -9.74
N ALA A 56 -10.61 -39.07 -8.73
CA ALA A 56 -11.82 -38.50 -8.14
C ALA A 56 -11.54 -37.12 -7.50
N PHE A 57 -10.42 -36.98 -6.79
CA PHE A 57 -9.97 -35.71 -6.23
C PHE A 57 -9.73 -34.67 -7.34
N ILE A 58 -8.97 -35.03 -8.38
CA ILE A 58 -8.71 -34.13 -9.52
C ILE A 58 -10.02 -33.65 -10.15
N ALA A 59 -10.98 -34.56 -10.37
CA ALA A 59 -12.28 -34.23 -10.94
C ALA A 59 -13.14 -33.32 -10.03
N SER A 60 -12.90 -33.35 -8.71
CA SER A 60 -13.61 -32.51 -7.74
C SER A 60 -13.10 -31.06 -7.69
N VAL A 61 -11.90 -30.79 -8.22
CA VAL A 61 -11.31 -29.46 -8.21
C VAL A 61 -11.94 -28.62 -9.31
N ILE A 62 -12.81 -27.69 -8.92
CA ILE A 62 -13.43 -26.71 -9.81
C ILE A 62 -12.85 -25.33 -9.48
N PRO A 63 -11.91 -24.80 -10.29
CA PRO A 63 -11.38 -23.46 -10.09
C PRO A 63 -12.48 -22.41 -10.31
N ASP A 64 -12.71 -21.54 -9.33
CA ASP A 64 -13.61 -20.39 -9.49
C ASP A 64 -12.87 -19.27 -10.24
N THR A 65 -12.90 -19.33 -11.57
CA THR A 65 -12.25 -18.35 -12.44
C THR A 65 -12.80 -16.93 -12.27
N ARG A 66 -13.97 -16.76 -11.63
CA ARG A 66 -14.56 -15.44 -11.33
C ARG A 66 -13.94 -14.76 -10.10
N LYS A 67 -13.29 -15.52 -9.21
CA LYS A 67 -12.53 -14.95 -8.08
C LYS A 67 -11.16 -14.45 -8.51
N PHE A 68 -10.63 -14.98 -9.61
CA PHE A 68 -9.54 -14.36 -10.35
C PHE A 68 -10.09 -13.20 -11.17
N ASN A 69 -10.48 -12.12 -10.48
CA ASN A 69 -10.59 -10.85 -11.17
C ASN A 69 -9.19 -10.51 -11.68
N ARG A 70 -9.03 -10.54 -13.01
CA ARG A 70 -8.21 -9.50 -13.62
C ARG A 70 -8.73 -8.21 -13.01
N LEU A 71 -7.91 -7.54 -12.21
CA LEU A 71 -7.89 -6.10 -12.38
C LEU A 71 -7.59 -5.95 -13.87
N ASN A 72 -8.64 -5.72 -14.67
CA ASN A 72 -8.48 -5.24 -16.01
C ASN A 72 -7.76 -3.90 -15.82
N ASN A 73 -6.43 -3.96 -15.75
CA ASN A 73 -5.53 -2.84 -15.85
C ASN A 73 -5.52 -2.43 -17.33
N ASN A 74 -6.71 -2.19 -17.89
CA ASN A 74 -6.85 -0.95 -18.62
C ASN A 74 -6.67 0.12 -17.55
N PRO A 75 -5.66 1.00 -17.63
CA PRO A 75 -5.64 2.20 -16.81
C PRO A 75 -6.77 3.10 -17.33
N SER A 76 -8.01 2.71 -17.04
CA SER A 76 -9.10 3.63 -16.95
C SER A 76 -8.78 4.41 -15.68
N ASN A 77 -8.04 5.50 -15.84
CA ASN A 77 -7.76 6.53 -14.83
C ASN A 77 -9.08 7.19 -14.42
N HIS A 78 -10.02 6.41 -13.89
CA HIS A 78 -11.23 6.95 -13.30
C HIS A 78 -10.80 7.61 -12.01
N LEU A 79 -11.01 8.92 -11.95
CA LEU A 79 -10.98 9.68 -10.71
C LEU A 79 -11.80 8.92 -9.68
N GLN A 80 -11.22 8.69 -8.51
CA GLN A 80 -11.91 8.05 -7.41
C GLN A 80 -12.94 9.06 -6.89
N THR A 81 -14.18 9.03 -7.38
CA THR A 81 -15.20 10.05 -7.06
C THR A 81 -15.84 9.84 -5.68
N GLY A 82 -15.01 9.67 -4.66
CA GLY A 82 -15.41 9.62 -3.25
C GLY A 82 -15.26 10.96 -2.51
N ILE A 83 -14.58 11.95 -3.11
CA ILE A 83 -14.33 13.26 -2.51
C ILE A 83 -14.72 14.40 -3.47
N SER A 84 -15.03 15.55 -2.91
CA SER A 84 -15.53 16.71 -3.66
C SER A 84 -14.43 17.44 -4.43
N LYS A 85 -13.17 17.34 -3.99
CA LYS A 85 -11.99 17.98 -4.61
C LYS A 85 -10.89 16.95 -4.89
N PRO A 86 -11.02 16.13 -5.96
CA PRO A 86 -10.07 15.06 -6.27
C PRO A 86 -8.78 15.57 -6.92
N THR A 87 -8.61 16.89 -7.04
CA THR A 87 -7.40 17.53 -7.58
C THR A 87 -6.94 18.66 -6.66
N THR A 88 -5.64 18.86 -6.60
CA THR A 88 -4.99 19.93 -5.82
C THR A 88 -3.92 20.59 -6.68
N ARG A 89 -3.96 21.92 -6.78
CA ARG A 89 -2.85 22.72 -7.30
C ARG A 89 -2.06 23.27 -6.12
N PHE A 90 -0.78 22.95 -6.07
CA PHE A 90 0.15 23.44 -5.06
C PHE A 90 0.83 24.74 -5.51
N ASP A 91 1.29 25.53 -4.54
CA ASP A 91 1.92 26.82 -4.79
C ASP A 91 3.27 26.71 -5.54
N ASP A 92 3.91 25.54 -5.47
CA ASP A 92 5.15 25.21 -6.17
C ASP A 92 4.93 24.67 -7.61
N GLY A 93 3.69 24.77 -8.10
CA GLY A 93 3.29 24.48 -9.47
C GLY A 93 2.88 23.03 -9.73
N TRP A 94 2.95 22.13 -8.75
CA TRP A 94 2.46 20.76 -8.93
C TRP A 94 0.93 20.73 -9.00
N LEU A 95 0.41 19.91 -9.91
CA LEU A 95 -1.00 19.56 -9.98
C LEU A 95 -1.15 18.07 -9.66
N SER A 96 -1.77 17.75 -8.53
CA SER A 96 -2.10 16.39 -8.13
C SER A 96 -3.54 16.02 -8.48
N SER A 97 -3.75 14.76 -8.85
CA SER A 97 -5.04 14.13 -9.11
C SER A 97 -5.11 12.76 -8.42
N ALA A 98 -6.16 12.50 -7.65
CA ALA A 98 -6.41 11.19 -7.03
C ALA A 98 -7.02 10.22 -8.05
N LEU A 99 -6.26 9.18 -8.41
CA LEU A 99 -6.73 8.08 -9.25
C LEU A 99 -6.89 6.82 -8.40
N SER A 100 -7.43 5.74 -9.00
CA SER A 100 -7.76 4.51 -8.28
C SER A 100 -6.55 3.75 -7.70
N GLU A 101 -5.42 3.77 -8.41
CA GLU A 101 -4.22 3.00 -8.03
C GLU A 101 -3.05 3.86 -7.50
N TYR A 102 -3.06 5.17 -7.81
CA TYR A 102 -2.03 6.10 -7.43
C TYR A 102 -2.53 7.54 -7.43
N VAL A 103 -1.83 8.44 -6.74
CA VAL A 103 -1.93 9.88 -7.01
C VAL A 103 -0.99 10.24 -8.16
N GLN A 104 -1.51 10.89 -9.18
CA GLN A 104 -0.70 11.48 -10.23
C GLN A 104 -0.38 12.93 -9.88
N ALA A 105 0.88 13.31 -9.85
CA ALA A 105 1.32 14.70 -9.76
C ALA A 105 2.05 15.09 -11.04
N THR A 106 1.69 16.25 -11.61
CA THR A 106 2.31 16.75 -12.85
C THR A 106 2.82 18.16 -12.67
N ARG A 107 3.98 18.44 -13.26
CA ARG A 107 4.54 19.79 -13.36
C ARG A 107 5.46 19.85 -14.56
N ASN A 108 5.19 20.80 -15.47
CA ASN A 108 5.88 20.90 -16.75
C ASN A 108 5.85 19.56 -17.51
N SER A 109 7.02 19.02 -17.87
CA SER A 109 7.16 17.72 -18.53
C SER A 109 7.43 16.56 -17.57
N THR A 110 7.30 16.77 -16.26
CA THR A 110 7.49 15.72 -15.24
C THR A 110 6.15 15.21 -14.73
N GLU A 111 6.02 13.89 -14.70
CA GLU A 111 4.93 13.19 -14.04
C GLU A 111 5.50 12.38 -12.86
N ILE A 112 4.77 12.35 -11.76
CA ILE A 112 5.04 11.49 -10.60
C ILE A 112 3.79 10.68 -10.31
N ARG A 113 3.96 9.39 -10.06
CA ARG A 113 2.93 8.48 -9.58
C ARG A 113 3.28 8.03 -8.17
N LEU A 114 2.43 8.39 -7.21
CA LEU A 114 2.51 7.95 -5.83
C LEU A 114 1.56 6.77 -5.65
N TYR A 115 2.09 5.55 -5.76
CA TYR A 115 1.27 4.34 -5.64
C TYR A 115 0.79 4.14 -4.20
N TYR A 116 -0.45 3.71 -4.06
CA TYR A 116 -1.01 3.38 -2.75
C TYR A 116 -0.40 2.09 -2.21
N ILE A 117 -0.35 1.97 -0.87
CA ILE A 117 0.01 0.72 -0.21
C ILE A 117 -0.92 -0.38 -0.72
N ASN A 118 -0.32 -1.52 -1.10
CA ASN A 118 -1.03 -2.69 -1.56
C ASN A 118 -0.53 -3.91 -0.78
N SER A 119 -1.17 -4.22 0.34
CA SER A 119 -0.74 -5.32 1.21
C SER A 119 -0.64 -6.66 0.50
N GLN A 120 -1.52 -6.95 -0.46
CA GLN A 120 -1.46 -8.19 -1.24
C GLN A 120 -0.19 -8.28 -2.09
N LEU A 121 0.29 -7.15 -2.61
CA LEU A 121 1.53 -7.09 -3.38
C LEU A 121 2.74 -7.18 -2.45
N ASP A 122 2.69 -6.45 -1.33
CA ASP A 122 3.74 -6.47 -0.31
C ASP A 122 3.94 -7.91 0.25
N ASP A 123 2.84 -8.61 0.55
CA ASP A 123 2.84 -10.00 1.06
C ASP A 123 3.30 -11.02 0.01
N ALA A 124 3.04 -10.76 -1.27
CA ALA A 124 3.46 -11.63 -2.37
C ALA A 124 4.96 -11.51 -2.70
N LYS A 125 5.66 -10.49 -2.19
CA LYS A 125 7.07 -10.26 -2.47
C LYS A 125 7.94 -11.33 -1.78
N SER A 126 8.60 -12.16 -2.59
CA SER A 126 9.64 -13.08 -2.08
C SER A 126 10.75 -12.32 -1.33
N ASN A 127 11.25 -12.92 -0.25
CA ASN A 127 12.41 -12.39 0.50
C ASN A 127 13.73 -12.50 -0.27
N MET A 128 13.76 -13.27 -1.37
CA MET A 128 14.94 -13.43 -2.23
C MET A 128 15.04 -12.35 -3.32
N ILE A 129 13.98 -11.58 -3.54
CA ILE A 129 13.95 -10.52 -4.56
C ILE A 129 14.07 -9.18 -3.87
N ASP A 130 15.00 -8.37 -4.36
CA ASP A 130 15.21 -7.02 -3.87
C ASP A 130 13.99 -6.14 -4.15
N ALA A 131 13.65 -5.25 -3.22
CA ALA A 131 12.43 -4.44 -3.32
C ALA A 131 12.35 -3.61 -4.62
N PRO A 132 13.42 -2.90 -5.04
CA PRO A 132 13.39 -2.13 -6.28
C PRO A 132 13.10 -3.00 -7.50
N GLU A 133 13.72 -4.18 -7.61
CA GLU A 133 13.52 -5.10 -8.73
C GLU A 133 12.10 -5.64 -8.78
N TYR A 134 11.56 -6.02 -7.61
CA TYR A 134 10.19 -6.49 -7.50
C TYR A 134 9.21 -5.41 -7.95
N TYR A 135 9.22 -4.22 -7.34
CA TYR A 135 8.26 -3.16 -7.68
C TYR A 135 8.48 -2.58 -9.08
N TRP A 136 9.71 -2.63 -9.60
CA TRP A 136 10.00 -2.29 -11.00
C TRP A 136 9.26 -3.20 -11.96
N SER A 137 9.25 -4.51 -11.70
CA SER A 137 8.52 -5.49 -12.52
C SER A 137 7.00 -5.25 -12.52
N GLN A 138 6.46 -4.66 -11.45
CA GLN A 138 5.03 -4.42 -11.29
C GLN A 138 4.58 -3.09 -11.89
N TYR A 139 5.36 -2.01 -11.72
CA TYR A 139 4.91 -0.66 -12.08
C TYR A 139 5.61 -0.09 -13.31
N VAL A 140 6.86 -0.45 -13.55
CA VAL A 140 7.67 0.11 -14.64
C VAL A 140 7.66 -0.79 -15.86
N ALA A 141 8.09 -2.04 -15.70
CA ALA A 141 8.25 -2.98 -16.82
C ALA A 141 6.98 -3.17 -17.68
N PRO A 142 5.74 -3.16 -17.14
CA PRO A 142 4.55 -3.29 -17.98
C PRO A 142 4.29 -2.08 -18.89
N ASN A 143 4.72 -0.89 -18.48
CA ASN A 143 4.39 0.38 -19.12
C ASN A 143 5.56 0.98 -19.93
N PHE A 144 6.80 0.60 -19.61
CA PHE A 144 8.00 1.16 -20.20
C PHE A 144 8.95 0.07 -20.68
N ASN A 145 9.65 0.35 -21.77
CA ASN A 145 10.76 -0.47 -22.24
C ASN A 145 12.07 0.20 -21.82
N ILE A 146 12.67 -0.28 -20.72
CA ILE A 146 13.91 0.22 -20.15
C ILE A 146 14.97 -0.88 -20.27
N PRO A 147 15.86 -0.83 -21.27
CA PRO A 147 16.76 -1.95 -21.59
C PRO A 147 17.90 -2.13 -20.58
N ARG A 148 18.31 -1.06 -19.90
CA ARG A 148 19.40 -1.05 -18.93
C ARG A 148 18.98 -0.29 -17.68
N PRO A 149 18.13 -0.89 -16.83
CA PRO A 149 17.80 -0.27 -15.57
C PRO A 149 19.02 -0.32 -14.64
N GLU A 150 19.28 0.79 -13.95
CA GLU A 150 20.37 0.94 -13.01
C GLU A 150 19.80 0.99 -11.59
N LYS A 151 20.39 0.20 -10.70
CA LYS A 151 20.04 0.18 -9.28
C LYS A 151 21.01 1.06 -8.51
N TRP A 152 20.49 1.79 -7.53
CA TRP A 152 21.34 2.53 -6.62
C TRP A 152 22.28 1.59 -5.87
N SER A 153 23.58 1.90 -5.87
CA SER A 153 24.63 1.06 -5.27
C SER A 153 25.34 1.72 -4.08
N GLY A 154 24.86 2.88 -3.62
CA GLY A 154 25.46 3.60 -2.49
C GLY A 154 25.18 2.92 -1.14
N VAL A 155 26.22 2.79 -0.32
CA VAL A 155 26.14 2.24 1.04
C VAL A 155 25.75 3.37 2.01
N LEU A 156 24.45 3.62 2.14
CA LEU A 156 23.88 4.59 3.07
C LEU A 156 22.91 3.88 4.03
N TYR A 157 22.87 4.34 5.28
CA TYR A 157 21.88 3.94 6.26
C TYR A 157 20.98 5.15 6.59
N PRO A 158 19.64 5.04 6.43
CA PRO A 158 18.89 3.86 5.96
C PRO A 158 19.12 3.55 4.47
N VAL A 159 18.88 2.28 4.10
CA VAL A 159 19.03 1.78 2.72
C VAL A 159 18.13 2.55 1.75
N ILE A 160 18.67 2.88 0.59
CA ILE A 160 17.92 3.57 -0.48
C ILE A 160 17.45 2.53 -1.50
N TYR A 161 16.15 2.21 -1.46
CA TYR A 161 15.50 1.32 -2.43
C TYR A 161 15.14 2.09 -3.69
N TYR A 162 16.02 2.03 -4.70
CA TYR A 162 15.90 2.88 -5.89
C TYR A 162 16.44 2.21 -7.16
N MET A 163 15.72 2.39 -8.27
CA MET A 163 16.14 2.03 -9.61
C MET A 163 15.73 3.10 -10.62
N GLU A 164 16.47 3.23 -11.72
CA GLU A 164 16.18 4.20 -12.77
C GLU A 164 16.65 3.74 -14.14
N GLY A 165 16.28 4.46 -15.20
CA GLY A 165 16.86 4.22 -16.52
C GLY A 165 16.17 4.99 -17.64
N SER A 166 16.91 5.16 -18.72
CA SER A 166 16.41 5.71 -19.99
C SER A 166 15.73 4.63 -20.83
N GLY A 167 14.67 4.98 -21.52
CA GLY A 167 13.97 4.07 -22.43
C GLY A 167 12.81 4.72 -23.16
N THR A 168 11.74 3.94 -23.35
CA THR A 168 10.55 4.39 -24.10
C THR A 168 9.26 4.02 -23.39
N ASP A 169 8.29 4.92 -23.43
CA ASP A 169 6.91 4.65 -23.00
C ASP A 169 6.24 3.76 -24.04
N LYS A 170 5.75 2.57 -23.61
CA LYS A 170 5.17 1.57 -24.52
C LYS A 170 3.85 2.02 -25.15
N LYS A 171 3.11 2.92 -24.47
CA LYS A 171 1.82 3.43 -24.94
C LYS A 171 1.99 4.53 -25.97
N THR A 172 2.96 5.42 -25.77
CA THR A 172 3.14 6.61 -26.63
C THR A 172 4.29 6.48 -27.63
N GLY A 173 5.20 5.53 -27.43
CA GLY A 173 6.43 5.38 -28.21
C GLY A 173 7.48 6.47 -27.96
N LYS A 174 7.22 7.42 -27.05
CA LYS A 174 8.14 8.52 -26.77
C LYS A 174 9.30 8.07 -25.88
N SER A 175 10.48 8.65 -26.11
CA SER A 175 11.60 8.54 -25.20
C SER A 175 11.24 9.10 -23.83
N CYS A 176 11.74 8.44 -22.78
CA CYS A 176 11.55 8.85 -21.40
C CYS A 176 12.74 8.42 -20.54
N PHE A 177 12.87 9.08 -19.39
CA PHE A 177 13.64 8.61 -18.26
C PHE A 177 12.70 8.33 -17.09
N VAL A 178 12.84 7.15 -16.49
CA VAL A 178 12.01 6.73 -15.36
C VAL A 178 12.87 6.43 -14.15
N ALA A 179 12.37 6.79 -12.97
CA ALA A 179 12.99 6.50 -11.70
C ALA A 179 11.94 6.00 -10.71
N LEU A 180 12.24 4.92 -10.00
CA LEU A 180 11.37 4.30 -9.01
C LEU A 180 12.08 4.28 -7.67
N LYS A 181 11.49 4.94 -6.66
CA LYS A 181 11.89 4.81 -5.26
C LYS A 181 10.82 4.09 -4.46
N ILE A 182 11.22 3.29 -3.48
CA ILE A 182 10.32 2.65 -2.53
C ILE A 182 10.59 3.20 -1.13
N VAL A 183 9.57 3.79 -0.53
CA VAL A 183 9.62 4.26 0.86
C VAL A 183 8.78 3.32 1.72
N TYR A 184 9.30 2.90 2.87
CA TYR A 184 8.61 2.02 3.80
C TYR A 184 8.08 2.81 5.00
N GLU A 185 6.76 2.99 5.06
CA GLU A 185 6.06 3.68 6.16
C GLU A 185 4.71 2.99 6.41
N GLY A 186 4.75 1.92 7.21
CA GLY A 186 3.59 1.04 7.45
C GLY A 186 3.20 0.15 6.27
N GLY A 187 4.04 0.09 5.24
CA GLY A 187 3.84 -0.61 3.97
C GLY A 187 4.71 0.02 2.88
N ALA A 188 4.83 -0.64 1.72
CA ALA A 188 5.60 -0.08 0.62
C ALA A 188 4.84 1.07 -0.07
N ARG A 189 5.54 2.18 -0.30
CA ARG A 189 5.05 3.36 -1.01
C ARG A 189 5.94 3.64 -2.23
N PRO A 190 5.67 3.00 -3.37
CA PRO A 190 6.40 3.24 -4.61
C PRO A 190 6.13 4.65 -5.16
N ILE A 191 7.21 5.35 -5.49
CA ILE A 191 7.22 6.68 -6.10
C ILE A 191 7.87 6.53 -7.47
N LEU A 192 7.07 6.60 -8.54
CA LEU A 192 7.55 6.53 -9.91
C LEU A 192 7.59 7.93 -10.52
N VAL A 193 8.76 8.38 -10.92
CA VAL A 193 8.96 9.64 -11.64
C VAL A 193 9.18 9.32 -13.12
N ILE A 194 8.52 10.08 -13.99
CA ILE A 194 8.61 9.97 -15.44
C ILE A 194 8.95 11.36 -15.99
N THR A 195 10.02 11.43 -16.78
CA THR A 195 10.50 12.66 -17.43
C THR A 195 10.85 12.38 -18.89
N PRO A 196 11.01 13.40 -19.75
CA PRO A 196 11.39 13.19 -21.14
C PRO A 196 12.80 12.60 -21.29
N ASP A 197 13.70 12.98 -20.39
CA ASP A 197 15.11 12.60 -20.41
C ASP A 197 15.75 12.71 -19.02
N GLU A 198 16.92 12.08 -18.86
CA GLU A 198 17.66 12.08 -17.60
C GLU A 198 18.04 13.49 -17.15
N ARG A 199 18.38 14.39 -18.08
CA ARG A 199 18.76 15.77 -17.75
C ARG A 199 17.63 16.48 -17.01
N THR A 200 16.40 16.34 -17.50
CA THR A 200 15.20 16.91 -16.88
C THR A 200 14.98 16.34 -15.48
N PHE A 201 15.22 15.03 -15.29
CA PHE A 201 15.16 14.40 -13.97
C PHE A 201 16.20 14.98 -13.01
N ARG A 202 17.48 14.98 -13.40
CA ARG A 202 18.60 15.42 -12.54
C ARG A 202 18.52 16.89 -12.14
N GLN A 203 17.92 17.73 -12.98
CA GLN A 203 17.67 19.15 -12.66
C GLN A 203 16.67 19.33 -11.51
N GLN A 204 15.76 18.37 -11.30
CA GLN A 204 14.73 18.45 -10.26
C GLN A 204 15.04 17.58 -9.04
N PHE A 205 15.71 16.45 -9.27
CA PHE A 205 16.04 15.43 -8.28
C PHE A 205 17.53 15.10 -8.42
N THR A 206 18.33 15.75 -7.57
CA THR A 206 19.78 15.58 -7.53
C THR A 206 20.20 14.30 -6.82
N HIS A 207 19.36 13.81 -5.91
CA HIS A 207 19.60 12.61 -5.12
C HIS A 207 18.30 11.80 -4.96
N PRO A 208 18.33 10.45 -4.89
CA PRO A 208 17.11 9.65 -4.72
C PRO A 208 16.24 10.05 -3.51
N ASN A 209 16.83 10.57 -2.43
CA ASN A 209 16.08 11.07 -1.26
C ASN A 209 15.25 12.33 -1.54
N ASP A 210 15.50 13.02 -2.66
CA ASP A 210 14.65 14.10 -3.12
C ASP A 210 13.24 13.62 -3.51
N LEU A 211 13.02 12.32 -3.71
CA LEU A 211 11.69 11.78 -4.00
C LEU A 211 10.81 11.68 -2.75
N ASP A 212 11.37 11.64 -1.54
CA ASP A 212 10.59 11.46 -0.31
C ASP A 212 9.66 12.65 -0.05
N ARG A 213 10.16 13.86 -0.32
CA ARG A 213 9.35 15.10 -0.24
C ARG A 213 8.14 15.08 -1.16
N MET A 214 8.15 14.29 -2.24
CA MET A 214 7.04 14.24 -3.20
C MET A 214 5.82 13.53 -2.64
N GLN A 215 5.91 12.82 -1.51
CA GLN A 215 4.73 12.27 -0.83
C GLN A 215 3.73 13.36 -0.41
N VAL A 216 4.18 14.61 -0.24
CA VAL A 216 3.31 15.77 0.04
C VAL A 216 2.25 15.97 -1.04
N CYS A 217 2.50 15.51 -2.26
CA CYS A 217 1.56 15.62 -3.37
C CYS A 217 0.31 14.72 -3.19
N ASN A 218 0.29 13.77 -2.25
CA ASN A 218 -0.91 13.04 -1.83
C ASN A 218 -1.65 13.80 -0.72
N LYS A 219 -2.16 14.97 -1.08
CA LYS A 219 -2.88 15.87 -0.17
C LYS A 219 -4.00 16.59 -0.93
N PHE A 220 -5.22 16.45 -0.41
CA PHE A 220 -6.43 17.00 -1.04
C PHE A 220 -7.21 17.88 -0.07
N ALA A 221 -7.73 18.98 -0.60
CA ALA A 221 -8.51 19.93 0.18
C ALA A 221 -9.80 19.30 0.69
N VAL A 222 -10.21 19.68 1.90
CA VAL A 222 -11.45 19.21 2.52
C VAL A 222 -12.62 20.15 2.21
N THR A 223 -13.82 19.60 2.14
CA THR A 223 -15.08 20.36 2.21
C THR A 223 -15.94 19.86 3.36
N LEU A 224 -16.98 20.63 3.72
CA LEU A 224 -17.96 20.20 4.73
C LEU A 224 -18.57 18.84 4.39
N LYS A 225 -18.89 18.61 3.10
CA LYS A 225 -19.46 17.35 2.62
C LYS A 225 -18.50 16.18 2.86
N ASP A 226 -17.22 16.39 2.59
CA ASP A 226 -16.22 15.33 2.70
C ASP A 226 -16.00 14.93 4.17
N VAL A 227 -15.88 15.91 5.08
CA VAL A 227 -15.63 15.66 6.50
C VAL A 227 -16.85 15.16 7.27
N THR A 228 -18.06 15.42 6.79
CA THR A 228 -19.29 15.00 7.51
C THR A 228 -19.34 13.47 7.65
N GLY A 229 -19.64 12.99 8.86
CA GLY A 229 -19.67 11.58 9.23
C GLY A 229 -18.78 11.26 10.42
N THR A 230 -18.69 9.97 10.74
CA THR A 230 -17.85 9.46 11.82
C THR A 230 -16.51 8.97 11.28
N TRP A 231 -15.43 9.40 11.91
CA TRP A 231 -14.05 9.13 11.55
C TRP A 231 -13.35 8.51 12.74
N LYS A 232 -12.66 7.39 12.50
CA LYS A 232 -11.97 6.63 13.53
C LYS A 232 -10.50 6.52 13.20
N GLY A 233 -9.67 6.63 14.22
CA GLY A 233 -8.23 6.40 14.15
C GLY A 233 -7.82 5.53 15.31
N SER A 234 -6.71 4.84 15.13
CA SER A 234 -6.04 4.14 16.21
C SER A 234 -4.55 4.26 16.00
N GLY A 235 -3.82 4.37 17.11
CA GLY A 235 -2.36 4.37 17.12
C GLY A 235 -1.87 3.50 18.27
N GLY A 236 -0.62 3.10 18.23
CA GLY A 236 -0.03 2.34 19.32
C GLY A 236 1.43 2.03 19.07
N GLY A 237 2.15 1.70 20.13
CA GLY A 237 3.57 1.37 20.10
C GLY A 237 3.93 0.51 21.30
N GLY A 238 4.91 -0.38 21.13
CA GLY A 238 5.40 -1.26 22.17
C GLY A 238 6.92 -1.26 22.21
N VAL A 239 7.48 -1.27 23.42
CA VAL A 239 8.92 -1.45 23.66
C VAL A 239 9.10 -2.62 24.63
N GLU A 240 9.89 -3.60 24.22
CA GLU A 240 10.26 -4.75 25.03
C GLU A 240 11.66 -4.53 25.61
N TYR A 241 11.81 -4.81 26.91
CA TYR A 241 13.06 -4.65 27.63
C TYR A 241 13.68 -6.01 27.89
N TYR A 242 14.99 -6.12 27.66
CA TYR A 242 15.79 -7.30 27.96
C TYR A 242 17.00 -6.90 28.79
N ASN A 243 17.36 -7.74 29.77
CA ASN A 243 18.59 -7.56 30.55
C ASN A 243 19.79 -7.77 29.62
N ALA A 244 20.60 -6.72 29.44
CA ALA A 244 21.72 -6.71 28.50
C ALA A 244 22.84 -7.72 28.84
N TYR A 245 22.91 -8.21 30.08
CA TYR A 245 23.95 -9.13 30.53
C TYR A 245 23.50 -10.59 30.58
N THR A 246 22.22 -10.85 30.83
CA THR A 246 21.67 -12.21 30.96
C THR A 246 20.73 -12.61 29.83
N GLY A 247 20.34 -11.68 28.96
CA GLY A 247 19.36 -11.91 27.89
C GLY A 247 17.94 -12.17 28.39
N GLN A 248 17.70 -12.08 29.70
CA GLN A 248 16.39 -12.34 30.29
C GLN A 248 15.42 -11.18 30.05
N TYR A 249 14.18 -11.50 29.73
CA TYR A 249 13.11 -10.53 29.55
C TYR A 249 12.88 -9.72 30.84
N ALA A 250 12.90 -8.39 30.74
CA ALA A 250 12.84 -7.44 31.84
C ALA A 250 11.52 -6.64 31.87
N GLY A 251 10.58 -6.95 30.97
CA GLY A 251 9.25 -6.34 30.89
C GLY A 251 8.95 -5.72 29.53
N ALA A 252 7.73 -5.21 29.35
CA ALA A 252 7.36 -4.41 28.19
C ALA A 252 6.52 -3.21 28.60
N SER A 253 6.63 -2.14 27.82
CA SER A 253 5.72 -1.02 27.82
C SER A 253 4.93 -1.04 26.53
N THR A 254 3.61 -0.92 26.59
CA THR A 254 2.78 -0.74 25.39
C THR A 254 1.83 0.43 25.57
N ILE A 255 1.57 1.16 24.50
CA ILE A 255 0.55 2.18 24.43
C ILE A 255 -0.39 1.87 23.26
N SER A 256 -1.68 2.05 23.49
CA SER A 256 -2.73 1.99 22.49
C SER A 256 -3.60 3.23 22.66
N VAL A 257 -3.94 3.87 21.55
CA VAL A 257 -4.82 5.04 21.49
C VAL A 257 -5.90 4.80 20.46
N SER A 258 -7.10 5.29 20.76
CA SER A 258 -8.20 5.37 19.80
C SER A 258 -8.77 6.78 19.77
N ASP A 259 -9.03 7.23 18.55
CA ASP A 259 -9.56 8.54 18.22
C ASP A 259 -10.87 8.34 17.47
N GLU A 260 -11.91 9.05 17.88
CA GLU A 260 -13.16 9.11 17.14
C GLU A 260 -13.61 10.56 17.01
N PHE A 261 -14.02 10.96 15.82
CA PHE A 261 -14.61 12.26 15.53
C PHE A 261 -15.92 12.04 14.78
N THR A 262 -16.99 12.69 15.20
CA THR A 262 -18.24 12.75 14.44
C THR A 262 -18.53 14.20 14.09
N PHE A 263 -18.55 14.50 12.79
CA PHE A 263 -18.86 15.82 12.25
C PHE A 263 -20.24 15.79 11.60
N ASN A 264 -21.16 16.63 12.06
CA ASN A 264 -22.53 16.69 11.53
C ASN A 264 -22.68 17.81 10.50
N ALA A 265 -23.54 17.61 9.50
CA ALA A 265 -23.80 18.61 8.46
C ALA A 265 -24.31 19.96 9.01
N ASN A 266 -24.89 19.98 10.22
CA ASN A 266 -25.36 21.18 10.90
C ASN A 266 -24.26 21.98 11.64
N GLY A 267 -22.98 21.59 11.48
CA GLY A 267 -21.85 22.25 12.11
C GLY A 267 -21.59 21.85 13.56
N ASN A 268 -22.28 20.86 14.11
CA ASN A 268 -21.95 20.27 15.41
C ASN A 268 -20.92 19.15 15.27
N TYR A 269 -20.00 19.03 16.22
CA TYR A 269 -19.11 17.87 16.30
C TYR A 269 -19.06 17.27 17.69
N SER A 270 -18.66 16.00 17.76
CA SER A 270 -18.18 15.34 18.96
C SER A 270 -16.87 14.63 18.65
N SER A 271 -16.01 14.47 19.65
CA SER A 271 -14.79 13.67 19.51
C SER A 271 -14.39 13.01 20.81
N THR A 272 -13.84 11.82 20.71
CA THR A 272 -13.48 10.95 21.81
C THR A 272 -12.02 10.55 21.63
N TYR A 273 -11.19 10.83 22.62
CA TYR A 273 -9.84 10.29 22.74
C TYR A 273 -9.85 9.25 23.84
N ARG A 274 -9.29 8.06 23.58
CA ARG A 274 -9.04 7.04 24.61
C ARG A 274 -7.61 6.57 24.48
N SER A 275 -6.96 6.30 25.60
CA SER A 275 -5.63 5.72 25.64
C SER A 275 -5.56 4.63 26.71
N ALA A 276 -4.87 3.55 26.41
CA ALA A 276 -4.47 2.54 27.36
C ALA A 276 -2.95 2.39 27.29
N SER A 277 -2.28 2.42 28.44
CA SER A 277 -0.84 2.12 28.52
C SER A 277 -0.60 1.01 29.52
N THR A 278 0.18 0.01 29.17
CA THR A 278 0.65 -1.02 30.08
C THR A 278 2.13 -0.83 30.36
N ASN A 279 2.51 -0.82 31.64
CA ASN A 279 3.90 -0.80 32.07
C ASN A 279 4.09 -1.92 33.09
N ASN A 280 4.90 -2.92 32.75
CA ASN A 280 5.31 -3.97 33.66
C ASN A 280 4.15 -4.68 34.40
N GLY A 281 3.06 -4.95 33.66
CA GLY A 281 1.87 -5.65 34.18
C GLY A 281 0.76 -4.75 34.76
N GLY A 282 0.99 -3.45 34.96
CA GLY A 282 -0.05 -2.49 35.36
C GLY A 282 -0.63 -1.74 34.15
N ALA A 283 -1.96 -1.69 34.03
CA ALA A 283 -2.65 -0.93 32.98
C ALA A 283 -3.17 0.42 33.52
N SER A 284 -2.91 1.50 32.78
CA SER A 284 -3.49 2.82 33.00
C SER A 284 -4.35 3.23 31.81
N PHE A 285 -5.49 3.86 32.08
CA PHE A 285 -6.44 4.31 31.07
C PHE A 285 -6.63 5.83 31.17
N GLY A 286 -6.67 6.49 30.02
CA GLY A 286 -6.94 7.91 29.87
C GLY A 286 -8.03 8.13 28.85
N GLY A 287 -8.81 9.21 29.01
CA GLY A 287 -9.82 9.57 28.03
C GLY A 287 -10.22 11.03 28.13
N GLN A 288 -10.57 11.62 26.99
CA GLN A 288 -11.12 12.96 26.90
C GLN A 288 -12.21 13.00 25.85
N ASP A 289 -13.33 13.63 26.20
CA ASP A 289 -14.46 13.85 25.30
C ASP A 289 -14.63 15.34 25.06
N PHE A 290 -14.90 15.70 23.81
CA PHE A 290 -15.16 17.07 23.41
C PHE A 290 -16.40 17.13 22.53
N SER A 291 -17.13 18.23 22.64
CA SER A 291 -18.26 18.51 21.74
C SER A 291 -18.44 20.01 21.59
N GLY A 292 -18.90 20.43 20.42
CA GLY A 292 -19.06 21.85 20.13
C GLY A 292 -19.43 22.11 18.68
N LYS A 293 -19.03 23.27 18.19
CA LYS A 293 -19.19 23.66 16.79
C LYS A 293 -17.90 23.43 16.03
N PHE A 294 -18.01 23.06 14.76
CA PHE A 294 -16.88 22.99 13.84
C PHE A 294 -17.17 23.76 12.56
N SER A 295 -16.10 24.17 11.88
CA SER A 295 -16.16 24.73 10.54
C SER A 295 -14.97 24.26 9.72
N VAL A 296 -15.12 24.29 8.39
CA VAL A 296 -14.10 23.80 7.45
C VAL A 296 -13.85 24.82 6.35
N SER A 297 -12.58 24.94 5.98
CA SER A 297 -12.08 25.52 4.73
C SER A 297 -11.11 24.52 4.10
N ASP A 298 -10.62 24.81 2.90
CA ASP A 298 -9.80 23.89 2.09
C ASP A 298 -8.69 23.16 2.86
N TRP A 299 -7.99 23.85 3.77
CA TRP A 299 -6.85 23.31 4.51
C TRP A 299 -6.97 23.44 6.04
N THR A 300 -8.15 23.84 6.53
CA THR A 300 -8.36 24.14 7.95
C THR A 300 -9.68 23.59 8.43
N LEU A 301 -9.65 22.96 9.61
CA LEU A 301 -10.84 22.64 10.38
C LEU A 301 -10.72 23.32 11.75
N THR A 302 -11.77 24.02 12.20
CA THR A 302 -11.83 24.57 13.57
C THR A 302 -12.83 23.80 14.40
N ALA A 303 -12.56 23.64 15.69
CA ALA A 303 -13.42 22.94 16.64
C ALA A 303 -13.45 23.67 17.98
N THR A 304 -14.61 24.14 18.42
CA THR A 304 -14.77 24.86 19.69
C THR A 304 -14.82 23.92 20.89
N ASN A 305 -14.66 24.44 22.11
CA ASN A 305 -14.80 23.67 23.36
C ASN A 305 -13.88 22.45 23.45
N ARG A 306 -12.64 22.60 22.99
CA ARG A 306 -11.56 21.62 23.08
C ARG A 306 -10.85 21.75 24.43
N TYR A 307 -9.56 21.41 24.50
CA TYR A 307 -8.78 21.43 25.73
C TYR A 307 -8.91 22.77 26.47
N ARG A 308 -9.37 22.73 27.73
CA ARG A 308 -9.67 23.91 28.58
C ARG A 308 -10.66 24.90 27.95
N GLY A 309 -11.62 24.41 27.16
CA GLY A 309 -12.66 25.24 26.54
C GLY A 309 -12.21 26.05 25.33
N LYS A 310 -10.94 25.93 24.90
CA LYS A 310 -10.41 26.67 23.75
C LYS A 310 -10.98 26.17 22.43
N THR A 311 -10.87 27.01 21.41
CA THR A 311 -11.06 26.58 20.01
C THR A 311 -9.74 26.04 19.49
N THR A 312 -9.72 24.80 19.01
CA THR A 312 -8.56 24.23 18.31
C THR A 312 -8.68 24.48 16.82
N THR A 313 -7.57 24.87 16.19
CA THR A 313 -7.47 24.95 14.73
C THR A 313 -6.57 23.83 14.24
N PHE A 314 -7.10 22.98 13.34
CA PHE A 314 -6.37 21.90 12.72
C PHE A 314 -5.96 22.28 11.29
N ASN A 315 -4.74 21.89 10.91
CA ASN A 315 -4.46 21.61 9.51
C ASN A 315 -5.27 20.39 9.11
N ALA A 316 -6.09 20.51 8.07
CA ALA A 316 -6.99 19.46 7.61
C ALA A 316 -6.71 19.12 6.14
N GLN A 317 -6.70 17.83 5.83
CA GLN A 317 -6.54 17.33 4.47
C GLN A 317 -7.09 15.92 4.33
N LEU A 318 -7.43 15.54 3.10
CA LEU A 318 -7.67 14.15 2.73
C LEU A 318 -6.40 13.57 2.11
N ILE A 319 -6.09 12.33 2.48
CA ILE A 319 -5.02 11.52 1.91
C ILE A 319 -5.70 10.41 1.11
N ALA A 320 -5.40 10.32 -0.18
CA ALA A 320 -5.93 9.26 -1.02
C ALA A 320 -5.24 7.93 -0.70
N VAL A 321 -6.03 6.86 -0.63
CA VAL A 321 -5.58 5.49 -0.43
C VAL A 321 -6.35 4.58 -1.36
N ARG A 322 -5.87 3.35 -1.54
CA ARG A 322 -6.57 2.38 -2.38
C ARG A 322 -7.99 2.15 -1.88
N GLY A 323 -8.98 2.44 -2.73
CA GLY A 323 -10.39 2.25 -2.41
C GLY A 323 -11.02 3.25 -1.43
N GLY A 324 -10.28 4.23 -0.89
CA GLY A 324 -10.87 5.29 -0.08
C GLY A 324 -10.00 6.51 0.15
N TYR A 325 -10.31 7.22 1.24
CA TYR A 325 -9.57 8.39 1.71
C TYR A 325 -9.45 8.35 3.22
N LEU A 326 -8.35 8.89 3.73
CA LEU A 326 -8.14 9.14 5.15
C LEU A 326 -8.30 10.63 5.40
N LEU A 327 -8.96 11.00 6.49
CA LEU A 327 -8.94 12.36 7.01
C LEU A 327 -7.72 12.52 7.90
N TYR A 328 -6.84 13.44 7.53
CA TYR A 328 -5.70 13.82 8.34
C TYR A 328 -5.96 15.18 9.01
N LEU A 329 -5.81 15.21 10.33
CA LEU A 329 -5.89 16.41 11.14
C LEU A 329 -4.59 16.56 11.95
N SER A 330 -4.00 17.75 11.96
CA SER A 330 -2.88 18.09 12.84
C SER A 330 -3.19 19.39 13.56
N ASP A 331 -3.10 19.36 14.90
CA ASP A 331 -3.32 20.56 15.71
C ASP A 331 -2.21 21.58 15.42
N ARG A 332 -2.60 22.82 15.07
CA ARG A 332 -1.64 23.89 14.74
C ARG A 332 -0.85 24.36 15.96
N ASP A 333 -1.49 24.37 17.14
CA ASP A 333 -0.88 24.84 18.37
C ASP A 333 -0.12 23.71 19.08
N ASN A 334 -0.40 22.46 18.71
CA ASN A 334 0.34 21.29 19.17
C ASN A 334 0.61 20.29 18.03
N PRO A 335 1.64 20.53 17.19
CA PRO A 335 1.93 19.70 16.02
C PRO A 335 2.23 18.22 16.32
N SER A 336 2.48 17.85 17.58
CA SER A 336 2.62 16.45 17.99
C SER A 336 1.27 15.69 17.98
N MET A 337 0.16 16.42 18.12
CA MET A 337 -1.19 15.86 18.04
C MET A 337 -1.62 15.76 16.59
N LYS A 338 -1.53 14.54 16.05
CA LYS A 338 -1.88 14.20 14.68
C LYS A 338 -2.88 13.06 14.69
N TYR A 339 -3.85 13.13 13.80
CA TYR A 339 -4.89 12.15 13.64
C TYR A 339 -4.92 11.72 12.18
N THR A 340 -4.80 10.42 11.93
CA THR A 340 -5.03 9.81 10.62
C THR A 340 -6.23 8.91 10.76
N LEU A 341 -7.35 9.33 10.17
CA LEU A 341 -8.66 8.78 10.46
C LEU A 341 -9.26 8.13 9.21
N PHE A 342 -9.84 6.95 9.34
CA PHE A 342 -10.68 6.34 8.31
C PHE A 342 -12.16 6.62 8.59
N LYS A 343 -12.98 6.68 7.56
CA LYS A 343 -14.41 6.88 7.72
C LYS A 343 -15.07 5.58 8.19
N SER A 344 -15.76 5.63 9.33
CA SER A 344 -16.62 4.55 9.78
C SER A 344 -17.91 4.57 8.95
N LYS A 345 -18.42 3.39 8.61
CA LYS A 345 -19.73 3.24 7.97
C LYS A 345 -20.85 3.77 8.84
#